data_AF-K0B6Y4-F1
#
_entry.id   AF-K0B6Y4-F1
#
_cell.length_a   1.000
_cell.length_b   1.000
_cell.length_c   1.000
_cell.angle_alpha   90.00
_cell.angle_beta   90.00
_cell.angle_gamma   90.00
#
_symmetry.space_group_name_H-M   'P 1'
#
loop_
_entity.id
_entity.type
_entity.pdbx_description
1 polymer ?
#
loop_
_entity_poly.entity_id
_entity_poly.type
_entity_poly.pdbx_seq_one_letter_code
_entity_poly.pdbx_strand_id
1 'polypeptide(L)'
;MKQYTALLGIGVGVIVIIGVIFGADFFKFSVSTQDYEIFVDPLLDEQGMFTMGRVTIQNIGAKPITNVHINFGDGDTLDIQTLAVGQKNSCLSSS
;
A
#
# COMPACT_ATOMS: atom_id res chain seq x y z
N MET A 1 -56.68 3.47 8.56
CA MET A 1 -55.72 3.07 7.51
C MET A 1 -54.47 3.97 7.36
N LYS A 2 -54.37 5.13 8.03
CA LYS A 2 -53.23 6.05 7.84
C LYS A 2 -52.03 5.79 8.78
N GLN A 3 -52.29 5.21 9.96
CA GLN A 3 -51.28 5.02 11.00
C GLN A 3 -50.28 3.88 10.69
N TYR A 4 -50.75 2.78 10.07
CA TYR A 4 -49.85 1.69 9.66
C TYR A 4 -48.91 2.12 8.53
N THR A 5 -49.39 2.98 7.62
CA THR A 5 -48.59 3.53 6.52
C THR A 5 -47.51 4.48 7.06
N ALA A 6 -47.84 5.27 8.09
CA ALA A 6 -46.87 6.12 8.78
C ALA A 6 -45.79 5.31 9.51
N LEU A 7 -46.18 4.24 10.21
CA LEU A 7 -45.24 3.32 10.88
C LEU A 7 -44.30 2.63 9.88
N LEU A 8 -44.82 2.17 8.74
CA LEU A 8 -44.00 1.59 7.66
C LEU A 8 -43.03 2.61 7.06
N GLY A 9 -43.49 3.84 6.81
CA GLY A 9 -42.63 4.91 6.30
C GLY A 9 -41.47 5.26 7.24
N ILE A 10 -41.74 5.32 8.55
CA ILE A 10 -40.71 5.55 9.58
C ILE A 10 -39.72 4.39 9.62
N GLY A 11 -40.22 3.14 9.60
CA GLY A 11 -39.36 1.95 9.62
C GLY A 11 -38.41 1.90 8.43
N VAL A 12 -38.91 2.16 7.22
CA VAL A 12 -38.08 2.23 6.00
C VAL A 12 -37.09 3.39 6.09
N GLY A 13 -37.51 4.56 6.57
CA GLY A 13 -36.65 5.72 6.75
C GLY A 13 -35.46 5.44 7.67
N VAL A 14 -35.70 4.76 8.79
CA VAL A 14 -34.63 4.38 9.74
C VAL A 14 -33.65 3.40 9.10
N ILE A 15 -34.14 2.39 8.37
CA ILE A 15 -33.28 1.41 7.67
C ILE A 15 -32.39 2.10 6.63
N VAL A 16 -32.96 3.05 5.86
CA VAL A 16 -32.21 3.82 4.86
C VAL A 16 -31.13 4.67 5.52
N ILE A 17 -31.44 5.38 6.60
CA ILE A 17 -30.47 6.22 7.32
C ILE A 17 -29.31 5.39 7.86
N ILE A 18 -29.60 4.24 8.49
CA ILE A 18 -28.58 3.32 8.99
C ILE A 18 -27.73 2.80 7.83
N GLY A 19 -28.36 2.37 6.72
CA GLY A 19 -27.65 1.88 5.54
C GLY A 19 -26.69 2.91 4.93
N VAL A 20 -27.08 4.20 4.90
CA VAL A 20 -26.22 5.28 4.39
C VAL A 20 -25.02 5.54 5.31
N ILE A 21 -25.22 5.58 6.64
CA ILE A 21 -24.14 5.85 7.60
C ILE A 21 -23.12 4.71 7.56
N PHE A 22 -23.57 3.47 7.76
CA PHE A 22 -22.68 2.31 7.77
C PHE A 22 -22.07 2.04 6.40
N GLY A 23 -22.81 2.27 5.30
CA GLY A 23 -22.28 2.17 3.95
C GLY A 23 -21.14 3.15 3.70
N ALA A 24 -21.31 4.41 4.11
CA ALA A 24 -20.28 5.44 3.96
C ALA A 24 -19.01 5.14 4.78
N ASP A 25 -19.18 4.63 6.00
CA ASP A 25 -18.05 4.24 6.84
C ASP A 25 -17.31 3.01 6.27
N PHE A 26 -18.03 2.04 5.69
CA PHE A 26 -17.43 0.88 5.03
C PHE A 26 -16.60 1.28 3.81
N PHE A 27 -17.06 2.25 3.03
CA PHE A 27 -16.30 2.79 1.89
C PHE A 27 -15.00 3.49 2.32
N LYS A 28 -15.00 4.18 3.47
CA LYS A 28 -13.79 4.82 4.01
C LYS A 28 -12.75 3.80 4.49
N PHE A 29 -13.18 2.70 5.11
CA PHE A 29 -12.26 1.64 5.56
C PHE A 29 -11.63 0.84 4.41
N SER A 30 -12.31 0.76 3.26
CA SER A 30 -11.79 0.03 2.09
C SER A 30 -10.59 0.71 1.40
N VAL A 31 -10.24 1.95 1.77
CA VAL A 31 -9.12 2.70 1.21
C VAL A 31 -8.09 3.00 2.31
N SER A 32 -7.71 1.98 3.08
CA SER A 32 -6.55 2.05 3.97
C SER A 32 -5.28 1.61 3.24
N THR A 33 -5.02 2.13 2.05
CA THR A 33 -3.69 2.05 1.44
C THR A 33 -2.91 3.24 1.98
N GLN A 34 -1.84 3.01 2.75
CA GLN A 34 -0.97 4.10 3.18
C GLN A 34 -0.53 4.90 1.95
N ASP A 35 -0.51 6.22 2.06
CA ASP A 35 -0.12 7.10 0.95
C ASP A 35 1.28 6.75 0.43
N TYR A 36 2.19 6.44 1.35
CA TYR A 36 3.57 6.04 1.04
C TYR A 36 3.93 4.78 1.83
N GLU A 37 4.27 3.71 1.12
CA GLU A 37 4.65 2.45 1.75
C GLU A 37 5.63 1.70 0.84
N ILE A 38 6.71 1.19 1.44
CA ILE A 38 7.78 0.49 0.74
C ILE A 38 7.91 -0.90 1.34
N PHE A 39 7.89 -1.90 0.47
CA PHE A 39 8.28 -3.25 0.81
C PHE A 39 9.74 -3.48 0.40
N VAL A 40 10.55 -3.99 1.32
CA VAL A 40 11.97 -4.26 1.11
C VAL A 40 12.24 -5.73 1.42
N ASP A 41 12.81 -6.42 0.43
CA ASP A 41 13.20 -7.82 0.53
C ASP A 41 14.70 -7.96 0.26
N PRO A 42 15.54 -8.03 1.32
CA PRO A 42 16.96 -8.24 1.21
C PRO A 42 17.30 -9.72 1.12
N LEU A 43 18.17 -10.07 0.17
CA LEU A 43 18.69 -11.41 -0.06
C LEU A 43 20.22 -11.33 -0.19
N LEU A 44 20.91 -12.14 0.61
CA LEU A 44 22.35 -12.35 0.48
C LEU A 44 22.58 -13.69 -0.23
N ASP A 45 23.29 -13.66 -1.36
CA ASP A 45 23.61 -14.84 -2.15
C ASP A 45 25.13 -15.10 -2.07
N GLU A 46 25.53 -16.13 -1.33
CA GLU A 46 26.92 -16.52 -1.15
C GLU A 46 27.29 -17.60 -2.20
N GLN A 47 27.91 -17.18 -3.30
CA GLN A 47 28.37 -18.07 -4.36
C GLN A 47 29.89 -18.26 -4.28
N GLY A 48 30.32 -19.22 -3.47
CA GLY A 48 31.73 -19.58 -3.33
C GLY A 48 32.55 -18.50 -2.62
N MET A 49 33.37 -17.75 -3.37
CA MET A 49 34.18 -16.64 -2.85
C MET A 49 33.55 -15.26 -3.06
N PHE A 50 32.41 -15.19 -3.75
CA PHE A 50 31.70 -13.94 -4.00
C PHE A 50 30.40 -13.90 -3.21
N THR A 51 30.19 -12.81 -2.49
CA THR A 51 28.94 -12.54 -1.79
C THR A 51 28.19 -11.45 -2.55
N MET A 52 27.02 -11.77 -3.09
CA MET A 52 26.19 -10.84 -3.83
C MET A 52 25.00 -10.40 -2.97
N GLY A 53 24.90 -9.08 -2.74
CA GLY A 53 23.75 -8.46 -2.10
C GLY A 53 22.67 -8.15 -3.13
N ARG A 54 21.46 -8.68 -2.92
CA ARG A 54 20.29 -8.33 -3.72
C ARG A 54 19.27 -7.67 -2.81
N VAL A 55 18.80 -6.49 -3.17
CA VAL A 55 17.72 -5.81 -2.47
C VAL A 55 16.60 -5.57 -3.45
N THR A 56 15.44 -6.14 -3.16
CA THR A 56 14.24 -5.87 -3.95
C THR A 56 13.38 -4.86 -3.22
N ILE A 57 13.05 -3.78 -3.91
CA ILE A 57 12.23 -2.68 -3.37
C ILE A 57 10.96 -2.59 -4.19
N GLN A 58 9.83 -2.46 -3.52
CA GLN A 58 8.53 -2.29 -4.14
C GLN A 58 7.75 -1.17 -3.47
N ASN A 59 7.16 -0.29 -4.27
CA ASN A 59 6.20 0.69 -3.78
C ASN A 59 4.83 0.02 -3.66
N ILE A 60 4.38 -0.22 -2.43
CA ILE A 60 3.06 -0.79 -2.12
C ILE A 60 2.08 0.27 -1.61
N GLY A 61 2.50 1.55 -1.57
CA GLY A 61 1.67 2.68 -1.19
C GLY A 61 0.81 3.21 -2.34
N ALA A 62 -0.06 4.17 -2.04
CA ALA A 62 -0.99 4.76 -3.02
C ALA A 62 -0.36 5.86 -3.90
N LYS A 63 0.84 6.35 -3.56
CA LYS A 63 1.52 7.45 -4.26
C LYS A 63 2.95 7.06 -4.69
N PRO A 64 3.47 7.65 -5.78
CA PRO A 64 4.85 7.42 -6.21
C PRO A 64 5.85 7.96 -5.19
N ILE A 65 6.97 7.26 -5.06
CA ILE A 65 8.06 7.61 -4.14
C ILE A 65 9.25 8.07 -4.97
N THR A 66 9.86 9.19 -4.63
CA THR A 66 10.99 9.76 -5.35
C THR A 66 12.23 9.81 -4.47
N ASN A 67 13.39 10.00 -5.10
CA ASN A 67 14.67 10.21 -4.40
C ASN A 67 15.01 9.08 -3.42
N VAL A 68 14.86 7.83 -3.88
CA VAL A 68 15.18 6.65 -3.10
C VAL A 68 16.68 6.38 -3.23
N HIS A 69 17.39 6.42 -2.10
CA HIS A 69 18.81 6.11 -2.01
C HIS A 69 18.98 4.75 -1.34
N ILE A 70 19.62 3.81 -2.03
CA ILE A 70 19.92 2.47 -1.52
C ILE A 70 21.43 2.42 -1.27
N ASN A 71 21.83 2.02 -0.07
CA ASN A 71 23.23 1.85 0.28
C ASN A 71 23.46 0.37 0.62
N PHE A 72 24.32 -0.30 -0.15
CA PHE A 72 24.63 -1.71 -0.01
C PHE A 72 25.83 -1.97 0.92
N GLY A 73 26.53 -0.92 1.36
CA GLY A 73 27.80 -1.01 2.07
C GLY A 73 29.00 -0.79 1.14
N ASP A 74 30.20 -0.63 1.71
CA ASP A 74 31.47 -0.47 0.98
C ASP A 74 31.52 0.62 -0.11
N GLY A 75 30.65 1.63 0.01
CA GLY A 75 30.55 2.72 -0.95
C GLY A 75 29.69 2.41 -2.18
N ASP A 76 29.08 1.22 -2.25
CA ASP A 76 28.13 0.88 -3.30
C ASP A 76 26.74 1.43 -2.95
N THR A 77 26.27 2.35 -3.79
CA THR A 77 25.00 3.05 -3.62
C THR A 77 24.24 3.12 -4.94
N LEU A 78 22.92 2.96 -4.87
CA LEU A 78 22.03 3.09 -6.01
C LEU A 78 20.92 4.10 -5.73
N ASP A 79 20.80 5.06 -6.64
CA ASP A 79 19.77 6.10 -6.57
C ASP A 79 18.67 5.83 -7.59
N ILE A 80 17.43 5.77 -7.11
CA ILE A 80 16.23 5.64 -7.93
C ILE A 80 15.47 6.97 -7.88
N GLN A 81 15.35 7.61 -9.05
CA GLN A 81 14.69 8.92 -9.16
C GLN A 81 13.20 8.84 -8.81
N THR A 82 12.50 7.82 -9.28
CA THR A 82 11.08 7.61 -9.02
C THR A 82 10.74 6.12 -9.04
N LEU A 83 10.01 5.68 -8.04
CA LEU A 83 9.42 4.35 -7.90
C LEU A 83 7.89 4.49 -7.97
N ALA A 84 7.32 4.16 -9.13
CA ALA A 84 5.88 4.26 -9.35
C ALA A 84 5.09 3.29 -8.47
N VAL A 85 3.80 3.58 -8.24
CA VAL A 85 2.92 2.72 -7.44
C VAL A 85 2.84 1.32 -8.05
N GLY A 86 3.03 0.28 -7.22
CA GLY A 86 3.04 -1.12 -7.65
C GLY A 86 4.32 -1.56 -8.35
N GLN A 87 5.26 -0.65 -8.64
CA GLN A 87 6.52 -0.97 -9.29
C GLN A 87 7.44 -1.72 -8.33
N LYS A 88 8.00 -2.84 -8.82
CA LYS A 88 8.97 -3.68 -8.13
C LYS A 88 10.30 -3.63 -8.88
N ASN A 89 11.35 -3.19 -8.20
CA ASN A 89 12.71 -3.16 -8.73
C ASN A 89 13.60 -4.09 -7.90
N SER A 90 14.29 -5.00 -8.57
CA SER A 90 15.35 -5.80 -7.94
C SER A 90 16.69 -5.17 -8.25
N CYS A 91 17.34 -4.67 -7.21
CA CYS A 91 18.63 -4.02 -7.27
C CYS A 91 19.72 -4.99 -6.83
N LEU A 92 20.85 -4.97 -7.52
CA LEU A 92 21.97 -5.88 -7.29
C LEU A 92 23.21 -5.05 -6.98
N SER A 93 23.95 -5.50 -5.98
CA SER A 93 25.26 -5.01 -5.61
C SER A 93 26.20 -6.21 -5.50
N SER A 94 27.36 -6.12 -6.13
CA SER A 94 28.41 -7.12 -6.05
C SER A 94 29.62 -6.51 -5.38
N SER A 95 29.95 -7.00 -4.20
CA SER A 95 31.20 -6.70 -3.48
C SER A 95 32.31 -7.65 -3.92
#